data_AF-A0A813KW45-F1
#
_entry.id   AF-A0A813KW45-F1
#
_cell.length_a   1.000
_cell.length_b   1.000
_cell.length_c   1.000
_cell.angle_alpha   90.00
_cell.angle_beta   90.00
_cell.angle_gamma   90.00
#
_symmetry.space_group_name_H-M   'P 1'
#
loop_
_entity.id
_entity.type
_entity.pdbx_description
1 polymer ?
#
loop_
_entity_poly.entity_id
_entity_poly.type
_entity_poly.pdbx_seq_one_letter_code
_entity_poly.pdbx_strand_id
1 'polypeptide(L)'
;ASPSATQLLRQFTTGLLRRSCVPDYSRRTMTVGIEVIRADKGEAAKVSEKRRFRDGKIVDVVLDLDQQWVKAKFDLDQKRKEVNSVQSLITDRKKSSKGSDACEDLVAQKTKIEEEAESLTKACDELLDTRDKKLGSIGNFVHDTVPISQDEEKDNEVVATWGVPRSFEGKKFQENGFRPHFELLEMMGAVEFEPGNE
;
A
#
# COMPACT_ATOMS: atom_id res chain seq x y z
N ALA A 1 -30.78 41.12 -3.95
CA ALA A 1 -29.70 41.95 -3.38
C ALA A 1 -28.37 41.31 -3.74
N SER A 2 -27.60 41.97 -4.59
CA SER A 2 -26.27 41.53 -5.03
C SER A 2 -25.28 41.60 -3.86
N PRO A 3 -24.45 40.58 -3.62
CA PRO A 3 -23.46 40.63 -2.54
C PRO A 3 -22.37 41.66 -2.89
N SER A 4 -21.93 42.42 -1.90
CA SER A 4 -20.93 43.48 -2.11
C SER A 4 -19.56 42.88 -2.41
N ALA A 5 -18.72 43.64 -3.13
CA ALA A 5 -17.36 43.24 -3.56
C ALA A 5 -16.46 42.75 -2.39
N THR A 6 -16.75 43.18 -1.16
CA THR A 6 -16.04 42.76 0.05
C THR A 6 -16.35 41.32 0.46
N GLN A 7 -17.51 40.79 0.05
CA GLN A 7 -17.97 39.44 0.39
C GLN A 7 -17.34 38.38 -0.53
N LEU A 8 -17.01 38.74 -1.77
CA LEU A 8 -16.28 37.88 -2.71
C LEU A 8 -14.78 37.75 -2.36
N LEU A 9 -14.17 38.81 -1.79
CA LEU A 9 -12.76 38.80 -1.39
C LEU A 9 -12.46 37.94 -0.15
N ARG A 10 -13.47 37.63 0.68
CA ARG A 10 -13.35 36.69 1.81
C ARG A 10 -13.48 35.22 1.43
N GLN A 11 -14.03 34.91 0.24
CA GLN A 11 -14.10 33.53 -0.25
C GLN A 11 -12.79 33.06 -0.89
N PHE A 12 -11.92 33.99 -1.34
CA PHE A 12 -10.65 33.64 -1.99
C PHE A 12 -9.47 33.44 -1.03
N THR A 13 -9.56 33.90 0.22
CA THR A 13 -8.42 33.89 1.17
C THR A 13 -8.44 32.73 2.17
N THR A 14 -9.52 31.96 2.24
CA THR A 14 -9.66 30.80 3.15
C THR A 14 -9.37 29.45 2.50
N GLY A 15 -8.97 29.42 1.22
CA GLY A 15 -8.62 28.21 0.48
C GLY A 15 -7.13 27.80 0.54
N LEU A 16 -6.29 28.56 1.24
CA LEU A 16 -4.88 28.22 1.50
C LEU A 16 -4.69 27.73 2.95
N LEU A 17 -5.47 26.73 3.36
CA LEU A 17 -4.93 25.83 4.37
C LEU A 17 -3.75 25.12 3.71
N ARG A 18 -2.54 25.54 4.10
CA ARG A 18 -1.33 24.73 4.03
C ARG A 18 -1.74 23.31 4.40
N ARG A 19 -1.87 22.44 3.39
CA ARG A 19 -1.81 21.00 3.60
C ARG A 19 -0.53 20.80 4.37
N SER A 20 -0.69 20.53 5.65
CA SER A 20 0.40 20.13 6.52
C SER A 20 1.17 19.04 5.78
N CYS A 21 2.46 19.26 5.61
CA CYS A 21 3.39 18.28 5.09
C CYS A 21 3.63 17.23 6.18
N VAL A 22 2.54 16.66 6.71
CA VAL A 22 2.58 15.44 7.49
C VAL A 22 2.30 14.36 6.45
N PRO A 23 3.23 13.42 6.21
CA PRO A 23 2.92 12.28 5.38
C PRO A 23 1.67 11.63 5.99
N ASP A 24 0.58 11.59 5.23
CA ASP A 24 -0.63 10.87 5.62
C ASP A 24 -0.29 9.37 5.62
N TYR A 25 0.33 8.90 6.71
CA TYR A 25 0.65 7.50 6.96
C TYR A 25 -0.63 6.66 7.16
N SER A 26 -1.83 7.26 7.18
CA SER A 26 -3.08 6.55 7.50
C SER A 26 -3.69 5.79 6.32
N ARG A 27 -3.18 5.93 5.09
CA ARG A 27 -3.84 5.36 3.90
C ARG A 27 -3.19 4.13 3.27
N ARG A 28 -2.04 3.68 3.74
CA ARG A 28 -1.37 2.48 3.20
C ARG A 28 -0.60 1.77 4.30
N THR A 29 -1.28 0.96 5.09
CA THR A 29 -0.63 0.08 6.06
C THR A 29 0.09 -1.03 5.29
N MET A 30 1.35 -0.78 4.93
CA MET A 30 2.23 -1.79 4.34
C MET A 30 2.85 -2.63 5.46
N THR A 31 2.90 -3.95 5.28
CA THR A 31 3.51 -4.89 6.24
C THR A 31 5.00 -4.64 6.43
N VAL A 32 5.69 -4.19 5.37
CA VAL A 32 7.09 -3.81 5.38
C VAL A 32 7.24 -2.47 4.67
N GLY A 33 8.00 -1.55 5.27
CA GLY A 33 8.34 -0.27 4.65
C GLY A 33 9.29 -0.45 3.46
N ILE A 34 8.95 0.16 2.31
CA ILE A 34 9.80 0.13 1.10
C ILE A 34 11.20 0.71 1.35
N GLU A 35 11.33 1.65 2.28
CA GLU A 35 12.60 2.29 2.66
C GLU A 35 13.62 1.27 3.19
N VAL A 36 13.16 0.30 3.99
CA VAL A 36 14.01 -0.77 4.53
C VAL A 36 14.50 -1.68 3.39
N ILE A 37 13.62 -1.98 2.44
CA ILE A 37 13.96 -2.80 1.27
C ILE A 37 14.98 -2.08 0.36
N ARG A 38 14.85 -0.76 0.22
CA ARG A 38 15.81 0.06 -0.56
C ARG A 38 17.19 0.12 0.08
N ALA A 39 17.28 0.23 1.40
CA ALA A 39 18.56 0.37 2.12
C ALA A 39 19.49 -0.83 1.90
N ASP A 40 18.94 -2.04 2.00
CA ASP A 40 19.73 -3.28 1.92
C ASP A 40 19.61 -3.96 0.55
N LYS A 41 19.13 -3.26 -0.48
CA LYS A 41 18.82 -3.83 -1.82
C LYS A 41 17.99 -5.13 -1.73
N GLY A 42 17.12 -5.21 -0.73
CA GLY A 42 16.25 -6.36 -0.48
C GLY A 42 16.91 -7.61 0.09
N GLU A 43 18.17 -7.59 0.51
CA GLU A 43 18.86 -8.78 1.04
C GLU A 43 18.19 -9.32 2.32
N ALA A 44 17.91 -8.44 3.29
CA ALA A 44 17.23 -8.81 4.52
C ALA A 44 15.85 -9.44 4.26
N ALA A 45 15.11 -8.88 3.29
CA ALA A 45 13.79 -9.41 2.90
C ALA A 45 13.92 -10.79 2.25
N LYS A 46 14.92 -11.00 1.40
CA LYS A 46 15.20 -12.32 0.79
C LYS A 46 15.58 -13.37 1.85
N VAL A 47 16.36 -12.99 2.85
CA VAL A 47 16.72 -13.90 3.96
C VAL A 47 15.47 -14.27 4.75
N SER A 48 14.63 -13.30 5.09
CA SER A 48 13.35 -13.55 5.78
C SER A 48 12.42 -14.47 4.98
N GLU A 49 12.29 -14.25 3.67
CA GLU A 49 11.49 -15.12 2.80
C GLU A 49 12.07 -16.53 2.69
N LYS A 50 13.40 -16.68 2.67
CA LYS A 50 14.06 -17.98 2.72
C LYS A 50 13.84 -18.71 4.05
N ARG A 51 13.83 -17.99 5.18
CA ARG A 51 13.45 -18.54 6.50
C ARG A 51 12.00 -19.06 6.49
N ARG A 52 11.14 -18.50 5.64
CA ARG A 52 9.75 -18.95 5.39
C ARG A 52 9.64 -19.97 4.24
N PHE A 53 10.76 -20.48 3.72
CA PHE A 53 10.82 -21.42 2.60
C PHE A 53 10.20 -20.90 1.30
N ARG A 54 10.35 -19.60 1.04
CA ARG A 54 9.94 -18.94 -0.21
C ARG A 54 11.17 -18.53 -1.02
N ASP A 55 11.02 -18.50 -2.34
CA ASP A 55 12.11 -18.23 -3.30
C ASP A 55 12.72 -16.81 -3.21
N GLY A 56 12.04 -15.86 -2.57
CA GLY A 56 12.50 -14.46 -2.48
C GLY A 56 12.47 -13.66 -3.80
N LYS A 57 12.12 -14.29 -4.94
CA LYS A 57 11.99 -13.64 -6.27
C LYS A 57 11.04 -12.44 -6.28
N ILE A 58 10.02 -12.45 -5.41
CA ILE A 58 9.05 -11.36 -5.30
C ILE A 58 9.75 -10.05 -4.88
N VAL A 59 10.81 -10.14 -4.05
CA VAL A 59 11.59 -8.98 -3.60
C VAL A 59 12.29 -8.30 -4.78
N ASP A 60 12.85 -9.10 -5.70
CA ASP A 60 13.52 -8.57 -6.90
C ASP A 60 12.53 -7.86 -7.83
N VAL A 61 11.35 -8.45 -8.03
CA VAL A 61 10.28 -7.83 -8.83
C VAL A 61 9.82 -6.50 -8.22
N VAL A 62 9.69 -6.43 -6.90
CA VAL A 62 9.33 -5.19 -6.20
C VAL A 62 10.40 -4.12 -6.37
N LEU A 63 11.68 -4.49 -6.30
CA LEU A 63 12.79 -3.55 -6.49
C LEU A 63 12.81 -2.99 -7.92
N ASP A 64 12.57 -3.83 -8.93
CA ASP A 64 12.49 -3.38 -10.32
C ASP A 64 11.30 -2.42 -10.55
N LEU A 65 10.11 -2.79 -10.05
CA LEU A 65 8.92 -1.93 -10.11
C LEU A 65 9.14 -0.59 -9.40
N ASP A 66 9.83 -0.59 -8.26
CA ASP A 66 10.14 0.63 -7.54
C ASP A 66 11.13 1.52 -8.31
N GLN A 67 12.15 0.94 -8.96
CA GLN A 67 13.07 1.68 -9.82
C GLN A 67 12.35 2.29 -11.03
N GLN A 68 11.44 1.54 -11.66
CA GLN A 68 10.60 2.04 -12.75
C GLN A 68 9.73 3.20 -12.28
N TRP A 69 9.11 3.08 -11.11
CA TRP A 69 8.31 4.15 -10.52
C TRP A 69 9.14 5.41 -10.20
N VAL A 70 10.34 5.25 -9.63
CA VAL A 70 11.24 6.38 -9.35
C VAL A 70 11.62 7.12 -10.64
N LYS A 71 11.94 6.39 -11.72
CA LYS A 71 12.24 6.98 -13.04
C LYS A 71 11.03 7.72 -13.61
N ALA A 72 9.87 7.06 -13.67
CA ALA A 72 8.65 7.65 -14.21
C ALA A 72 8.22 8.90 -13.42
N LYS A 73 8.39 8.88 -12.09
CA LYS A 73 8.13 10.04 -11.23
C LYS A 73 9.09 11.19 -11.52
N PHE A 74 10.38 10.90 -11.73
CA PHE A 74 11.35 11.92 -12.10
C PHE A 74 10.99 12.56 -13.45
N ASP A 75 10.63 11.76 -14.46
CA ASP A 75 10.23 12.25 -15.78
C ASP A 75 8.98 13.13 -15.69
N LEU A 76 8.00 12.73 -14.90
CA LEU A 76 6.80 13.51 -14.59
C LEU A 76 7.13 14.84 -13.90
N ASP A 77 8.07 14.85 -12.95
CA ASP A 77 8.51 16.08 -12.29
C ASP A 77 9.26 17.01 -13.26
N GLN A 78 10.02 16.47 -14.22
CA GLN A 78 10.63 17.28 -15.29
C GLN A 78 9.57 17.89 -16.22
N LYS A 79 8.58 17.09 -16.65
CA LYS A 79 7.48 17.58 -17.49
C LYS A 79 6.67 18.67 -16.80
N ARG A 80 6.43 18.55 -15.49
CA ARG A 80 5.80 19.62 -14.70
C ARG A 80 6.63 20.90 -14.64
N LYS A 81 7.96 20.80 -14.58
CA LYS A 81 8.84 21.98 -14.69
C LYS A 81 8.75 22.62 -16.07
N GLU A 82 8.70 21.82 -17.14
CA GLU A 82 8.50 22.30 -18.52
C GLU A 82 7.14 23.02 -18.68
N VAL A 83 6.05 22.47 -18.14
CA VAL A 83 4.74 23.15 -18.14
C VAL A 83 4.82 24.51 -17.43
N ASN A 84 5.46 24.56 -16.27
CA ASN A 84 5.60 25.80 -15.50
C ASN A 84 6.49 26.83 -16.22
N SER A 85 7.55 26.40 -16.90
CA SER A 85 8.43 27.31 -17.66
C SER A 85 7.73 27.85 -18.91
N VAL A 86 6.99 27.02 -19.65
CA VAL A 86 6.16 27.48 -20.77
C VAL A 86 5.07 28.43 -20.27
N GLN A 87 4.44 28.13 -19.13
CA GLN A 87 3.45 29.00 -18.53
C GLN A 87 4.03 30.36 -18.13
N SER A 88 5.23 30.43 -17.56
CA SER A 88 5.88 31.71 -17.24
C SER A 88 6.16 32.52 -18.51
N LEU A 89 6.68 31.89 -19.57
CA LEU A 89 6.92 32.52 -20.87
C LEU A 89 5.62 33.09 -21.47
N ILE A 90 4.50 32.34 -21.38
CA ILE A 90 3.19 32.84 -21.83
C ILE A 90 2.78 34.09 -21.04
N THR A 91 2.94 34.08 -19.71
CA THR A 91 2.57 35.25 -18.89
C THR A 91 3.44 36.47 -19.17
N ASP A 92 4.73 36.30 -19.41
CA ASP A 92 5.67 37.39 -19.69
C ASP A 92 5.45 37.98 -21.09
N ARG A 93 5.15 37.12 -22.08
CA ARG A 93 4.81 37.55 -23.44
C ARG A 93 3.47 38.28 -23.49
N LYS A 94 2.46 37.82 -22.74
CA LYS A 94 1.17 38.52 -22.61
C LYS A 94 1.29 39.89 -21.92
N LYS A 95 2.17 40.03 -20.92
CA LYS A 95 2.47 41.32 -20.28
C LYS A 95 3.20 42.27 -21.21
N SER A 96 4.19 41.78 -21.95
CA SER A 96 5.02 42.58 -22.85
C SER A 96 4.28 43.07 -24.11
N SER A 97 3.34 42.27 -24.63
CA SER A 97 2.60 42.56 -25.88
C SER A 97 1.29 43.35 -25.70
N LYS A 98 0.94 43.77 -24.47
CA LYS A 98 -0.35 44.43 -24.14
C LYS A 98 -1.59 43.72 -24.73
N GLY A 99 -1.50 42.40 -24.95
CA GLY A 99 -2.59 41.57 -25.48
C GLY A 99 -2.72 41.48 -27.01
N SER A 100 -1.75 41.96 -27.80
CA SER A 100 -1.88 42.01 -29.27
C SER A 100 -1.29 40.81 -30.04
N ASP A 101 -0.34 40.05 -29.48
CA ASP A 101 0.30 38.92 -30.17
C ASP A 101 -0.36 37.58 -29.80
N ALA A 102 -0.80 36.85 -30.83
CA ALA A 102 -1.38 35.52 -30.71
C ALA A 102 -0.30 34.53 -30.19
N CYS A 103 -0.37 34.22 -28.90
CA CYS A 103 0.52 33.26 -28.23
C CYS A 103 0.11 31.80 -28.51
N GLU A 104 -0.52 31.53 -29.66
CA GLU A 104 -1.15 30.24 -29.98
C GLU A 104 -0.14 29.09 -30.02
N ASP A 105 1.07 29.33 -30.54
CA ASP A 105 2.14 28.32 -30.61
C ASP A 105 2.60 27.85 -29.22
N LEU A 106 2.75 28.77 -28.26
CA LEU A 106 3.16 28.44 -26.89
C LEU A 106 2.03 27.77 -26.11
N VAL A 107 0.78 28.15 -26.38
CA VAL A 107 -0.39 27.49 -25.80
C VAL A 107 -0.51 26.06 -26.34
N ALA A 108 -0.31 25.84 -27.63
CA ALA A 108 -0.31 24.51 -28.24
C ALA A 108 0.85 23.62 -27.76
N GLN A 109 2.02 24.19 -27.49
CA GLN A 109 3.12 23.46 -26.85
C GLN A 109 2.78 23.08 -25.41
N LYS A 110 2.16 24.00 -24.65
CA LYS A 110 1.73 23.73 -23.28
C LYS A 110 0.71 22.59 -23.21
N THR A 111 -0.31 22.60 -24.07
CA THR A 111 -1.34 21.53 -24.08
C THR A 111 -0.73 20.17 -24.38
N LYS A 112 0.22 20.08 -25.32
CA LYS A 112 0.93 18.82 -25.62
C LYS A 112 1.72 18.30 -24.41
N ILE A 113 2.45 19.17 -23.72
CA ILE A 113 3.23 18.78 -22.54
C ILE A 113 2.28 18.41 -21.37
N GLU A 114 1.13 19.06 -21.26
CA GLU A 114 0.09 18.70 -20.28
C GLU A 114 -0.50 17.32 -20.57
N GLU A 115 -0.81 17.00 -21.84
CA GLU A 115 -1.26 15.65 -22.25
C GLU A 115 -0.21 14.57 -21.95
N GLU A 116 1.08 14.85 -22.25
CA GLU A 116 2.19 13.97 -21.89
C GLU A 116 2.29 13.77 -20.37
N ALA A 117 2.18 14.85 -19.58
CA ALA A 117 2.23 14.80 -18.13
C ALA A 117 1.05 14.02 -17.52
N GLU A 118 -0.14 14.12 -18.09
CA GLU A 118 -1.31 13.33 -17.67
C GLU A 118 -1.11 11.85 -17.96
N SER A 119 -0.57 11.50 -19.14
CA SER A 119 -0.26 10.11 -19.49
C SER A 119 0.77 9.49 -18.54
N LEU A 120 1.82 10.24 -18.21
CA LEU A 120 2.85 9.83 -17.25
C LEU A 120 2.30 9.73 -15.82
N THR A 121 1.33 10.57 -15.46
CA THR A 121 0.69 10.51 -14.14
C THR A 121 -0.05 9.19 -13.97
N LYS A 122 -0.85 8.80 -14.98
CA LYS A 122 -1.56 7.50 -14.97
C LYS A 122 -0.58 6.32 -14.89
N ALA A 123 0.49 6.35 -15.69
CA ALA A 123 1.51 5.31 -15.65
C ALA A 123 2.21 5.24 -14.28
N CYS A 124 2.50 6.38 -13.65
CA CYS A 124 3.07 6.42 -12.30
C CYS A 124 2.13 5.82 -11.25
N ASP A 125 0.83 6.12 -11.32
CA ASP A 125 -0.16 5.60 -10.39
C ASP A 125 -0.34 4.08 -10.54
N GLU A 126 -0.37 3.58 -11.79
CA GLU A 126 -0.42 2.14 -12.08
C GLU A 126 0.83 1.39 -11.57
N LEU A 127 2.02 1.95 -11.80
CA LEU A 127 3.28 1.40 -11.28
C LEU A 127 3.29 1.39 -9.75
N LEU A 128 2.73 2.42 -9.13
CA LEU A 128 2.65 2.53 -7.68
C LEU A 128 1.69 1.48 -7.10
N ASP A 129 0.51 1.31 -7.68
CA ASP A 129 -0.47 0.32 -7.24
C ASP A 129 0.01 -1.12 -7.44
N THR A 130 0.67 -1.39 -8.57
CA THR A 130 1.25 -2.71 -8.84
C THR A 130 2.39 -3.03 -7.87
N ARG A 131 3.28 -2.07 -7.59
CA ARG A 131 4.31 -2.20 -6.56
C ARG A 131 3.69 -2.45 -5.18
N ASP A 132 2.69 -1.67 -4.78
CA ASP A 132 2.05 -1.78 -3.46
C ASP A 132 1.36 -3.14 -3.29
N LYS A 133 0.66 -3.65 -4.32
CA LYS A 133 0.08 -5.01 -4.30
C LYS A 133 1.14 -6.09 -4.11
N LYS A 134 2.28 -5.97 -4.79
CA LYS A 134 3.39 -6.93 -4.67
C LYS A 134 4.10 -6.83 -3.32
N LEU A 135 4.28 -5.62 -2.80
CA LEU A 135 4.79 -5.38 -1.44
C LEU A 135 3.89 -6.03 -0.38
N GLY A 136 2.57 -5.93 -0.52
CA GLY A 136 1.62 -6.58 0.39
C GLY A 136 1.69 -8.11 0.38
N SER A 137 2.30 -8.71 -0.64
CA SER A 137 2.53 -10.16 -0.70
C SER A 137 3.76 -10.63 0.08
N ILE A 138 4.63 -9.69 0.48
CA ILE A 138 5.86 -9.96 1.25
C ILE A 138 5.48 -10.07 2.74
N GLY A 139 5.98 -11.13 3.39
CA GLY A 139 5.76 -11.33 4.82
C GLY A 139 6.54 -10.32 5.67
N ASN A 140 6.13 -10.14 6.92
CA ASN A 140 6.93 -9.37 7.87
C ASN A 140 8.30 -10.05 8.10
N PHE A 141 9.31 -9.28 8.53
CA PHE A 141 10.63 -9.80 8.87
C PHE A 141 10.53 -10.82 10.00
N VAL A 142 11.15 -11.99 9.79
CA VAL A 142 11.25 -13.04 10.80
C VAL A 142 12.36 -12.68 11.78
N HIS A 143 12.02 -12.60 13.07
CA HIS A 143 13.01 -12.34 14.14
C HIS A 143 14.01 -13.50 14.27
N ASP A 144 15.23 -13.21 14.68
CA ASP A 144 16.33 -14.19 14.71
C ASP A 144 16.12 -15.35 15.71
N THR A 145 15.25 -15.16 16.70
CA THR A 145 14.89 -16.19 17.69
C THR A 145 13.92 -17.24 17.14
N VAL A 146 13.25 -16.99 16.02
CA VAL A 146 12.23 -17.90 15.50
C VAL A 146 12.89 -19.14 14.90
N PRO A 147 12.52 -20.36 15.36
CA PRO A 147 13.01 -21.60 14.76
C PRO A 147 12.68 -21.69 13.27
N ILE A 148 13.66 -22.09 12.45
CA ILE A 148 13.48 -22.26 11.01
C ILE A 148 13.12 -23.73 10.76
N SER A 149 11.83 -24.03 10.63
CA SER A 149 11.35 -25.36 10.23
C SER A 149 10.05 -25.31 9.41
N GLN A 150 9.80 -26.38 8.65
CA GLN A 150 8.53 -26.66 7.95
C GLN A 150 7.62 -27.64 8.70
N ASP A 151 8.08 -28.24 9.81
CA ASP A 151 7.29 -29.22 10.57
C ASP A 151 6.69 -28.59 11.84
N GLU A 152 5.38 -28.36 11.82
CA GLU A 152 4.64 -27.72 12.91
C GLU A 152 4.53 -28.62 14.16
N GLU A 153 4.67 -29.94 14.02
CA GLU A 153 4.49 -30.86 15.14
C GLU A 153 5.78 -31.08 15.93
N LYS A 154 6.93 -31.10 15.24
CA LYS A 154 8.21 -31.44 15.88
C LYS A 154 9.02 -30.23 16.34
N ASP A 155 8.95 -29.13 15.61
CA ASP A 155 9.93 -28.04 15.76
C ASP A 155 9.35 -26.79 16.43
N ASN A 156 8.09 -26.83 16.85
CA ASN A 156 7.48 -25.78 17.66
C ASN A 156 7.97 -25.86 19.11
N GLU A 157 8.70 -24.84 19.55
CA GLU A 157 9.20 -24.73 20.92
C GLU A 157 8.08 -24.44 21.92
N VAL A 158 7.91 -25.31 22.92
CA VAL A 158 6.97 -25.09 24.02
C VAL A 158 7.63 -24.19 25.07
N VAL A 159 7.31 -22.90 25.02
CA VAL A 159 7.89 -21.88 25.92
C VAL A 159 7.38 -22.03 27.36
N ALA A 160 6.09 -22.35 27.52
CA ALA A 160 5.48 -22.56 28.82
C ALA A 160 4.23 -23.44 28.69
N THR A 161 4.02 -24.32 29.68
CA THR A 161 2.77 -25.06 29.87
C THR A 161 2.14 -24.65 31.18
N TRP A 162 0.82 -24.47 31.19
CA TRP A 162 0.08 -24.13 32.41
C TRP A 162 -1.09 -25.08 32.63
N GLY A 163 -1.26 -25.53 33.88
CA GLY A 163 -2.24 -26.53 34.27
C GLY A 163 -1.82 -27.96 33.92
N VAL A 164 -2.68 -28.91 34.25
CA VAL A 164 -2.51 -30.33 33.91
C VAL A 164 -3.73 -30.76 33.10
N PRO A 165 -3.56 -31.33 31.89
CA PRO A 165 -4.67 -31.88 31.12
C PRO A 165 -5.48 -32.86 31.97
N ARG A 166 -6.81 -32.76 31.90
CA ARG A 166 -7.70 -33.64 32.67
C ARG A 166 -7.46 -35.10 32.25
N SER A 167 -7.24 -36.00 33.20
CA SER A 167 -7.16 -37.44 32.92
C SER A 167 -8.54 -37.96 32.51
N PHE A 168 -8.57 -38.72 31.41
CA PHE A 168 -9.75 -39.44 30.92
C PHE A 168 -9.52 -40.96 30.91
N GLU A 169 -8.59 -41.46 31.72
CA GLU A 169 -8.29 -42.89 31.83
C GLU A 169 -9.57 -43.71 32.09
N GLY A 170 -9.83 -44.70 31.24
CA GLY A 170 -11.00 -45.58 31.30
C GLY A 170 -12.22 -45.14 30.46
N LYS A 171 -12.18 -43.96 29.81
CA LYS A 171 -13.21 -43.51 28.87
C LYS A 171 -12.80 -43.79 27.42
N LYS A 172 -13.65 -44.49 26.67
CA LYS A 172 -13.44 -44.68 25.23
C LYS A 172 -13.93 -43.46 24.44
N PHE A 173 -13.42 -43.31 23.21
CA PHE A 173 -13.97 -42.37 22.23
C PHE A 173 -15.43 -42.80 21.92
N GLN A 174 -16.38 -41.86 21.98
CA GLN A 174 -17.83 -42.05 21.70
C GLN A 174 -18.66 -42.92 22.68
N GLU A 175 -18.13 -43.99 23.28
CA GLU A 175 -18.87 -44.80 24.26
C GLU A 175 -18.72 -44.23 25.69
N ASN A 176 -19.77 -43.61 26.23
CA ASN A 176 -19.86 -43.07 27.60
C ASN A 176 -18.60 -42.30 28.07
N GLY A 177 -17.93 -41.62 27.13
CA GLY A 177 -16.56 -41.14 27.30
C GLY A 177 -16.26 -39.82 26.56
N PHE A 178 -15.12 -39.77 25.89
CA PHE A 178 -14.63 -38.57 25.20
C PHE A 178 -15.40 -38.36 23.89
N ARG A 179 -16.01 -37.17 23.74
CA ARG A 179 -16.67 -36.70 22.52
C ARG A 179 -16.03 -35.38 22.07
N PRO A 180 -15.87 -35.14 20.75
CA PRO A 180 -15.37 -33.87 20.25
C PRO A 180 -16.36 -32.74 20.54
N HIS A 181 -15.86 -31.50 20.52
CA HIS A 181 -16.65 -30.33 20.93
C HIS A 181 -17.95 -30.16 20.12
N PHE A 182 -17.94 -30.45 18.81
CA PHE A 182 -19.12 -30.30 17.95
C PHE A 182 -20.27 -31.24 18.34
N GLU A 183 -20.00 -32.51 18.61
CA GLU A 183 -21.02 -33.50 18.99
C GLU A 183 -21.64 -33.16 20.34
N LEU A 184 -20.82 -32.68 21.29
CA LEU A 184 -21.33 -32.22 22.60
C LEU A 184 -22.26 -31.02 22.44
N LEU A 185 -21.93 -30.06 21.56
CA LEU A 185 -22.76 -28.89 21.31
C LEU A 185 -24.10 -29.26 20.66
N GLU A 186 -24.10 -30.21 19.74
CA GLU A 186 -25.30 -30.75 19.10
C GLU A 186 -26.19 -31.50 20.11
N MET A 187 -25.60 -32.37 20.93
CA MET A 187 -26.33 -33.08 22.00
C MET A 187 -26.93 -32.14 23.05
N MET A 188 -26.29 -30.99 23.31
CA MET A 188 -26.82 -29.96 24.21
C MET A 188 -27.88 -29.06 23.55
N GLY A 189 -28.14 -29.23 22.25
CA GLY A 189 -29.04 -28.36 21.47
C GLY A 189 -28.51 -26.92 21.34
N ALA A 190 -27.19 -26.72 21.52
CA ALA A 190 -26.56 -25.40 21.46
C ALA A 190 -26.18 -25.00 20.03
N VAL A 191 -25.96 -25.98 19.16
CA VAL A 191 -25.66 -25.80 17.73
C VAL A 191 -26.40 -26.88 16.95
N GLU A 192 -26.98 -26.51 15.81
CA GLU A 192 -27.59 -27.42 14.85
C GLU A 192 -26.71 -27.41 13.59
N PHE A 193 -26.15 -28.58 13.23
CA PHE A 193 -25.28 -28.74 12.05
C PHE A 193 -26.00 -29.32 10.85
N GLU A 194 -27.27 -29.73 11.00
CA GLU A 194 -28.13 -30.04 9.87
C GLU A 194 -28.09 -28.88 8.88
N PRO A 195 -28.02 -29.15 7.56
CA PRO A 195 -27.91 -28.09 6.58
C PRO A 195 -29.16 -27.22 6.66
N GLY A 196 -28.95 -25.91 6.90
CA GLY A 196 -29.94 -24.90 6.61
C GLY A 196 -30.20 -24.88 5.10
N ASN A 197 -31.10 -25.74 4.64
CA ASN A 197 -31.60 -25.71 3.27
C ASN A 197 -32.60 -24.56 3.16
N GLU A 198 -32.12 -23.39 2.74
CA GLU A 198 -32.92 -22.38 2.04
C GLU A 198 -32.66 -22.43 0.54
#